data_AF-D1QV32-F1
#
_entry.id   AF-D1QV32-F1
#
_cell.length_a   1.000
_cell.length_b   1.000
_cell.length_c   1.000
_cell.angle_alpha   90.00
_cell.angle_beta   90.00
_cell.angle_gamma   90.00
#
_symmetry.space_group_name_H-M   'P 1'
#
loop_
_entity.id
_entity.type
_entity.pdbx_description
1 polymer ?
#
loop_
_entity_poly.entity_id
_entity_poly.type
_entity_poly.pdbx_seq_one_letter_code
_entity_poly.pdbx_strand_id
1 'polypeptide(L)'
;MERFRANCGSFSKEIIQTVEQRCNTFYIRAANCDSRCEDFRQLKEWESVEVGYERCDVTSVSIDNLIEGRSYRLVVQRSPLKDKHGREQTDMFGVIYTYRCILTNNRTSTEKDIITFYNERGANEKNFDIQNNDFGWSHLPFSFMAENMVFMMVTAMLKNFYLYLVRHISDKVKPLKKTSRLKAFILHFVSVPAKWVRTGRQNVLNLYTNKTYYSEIIIE
;
A
#
# COMPACT_ATOMS: atom_id res chain seq x y z
N MET A 1 -7.94 -18.47 -0.65
CA MET A 1 -7.55 -17.15 -0.10
C MET A 1 -8.61 -16.76 0.92
N GLU A 2 -8.23 -16.35 2.13
CA GLU A 2 -9.22 -16.08 3.19
C GLU A 2 -9.87 -14.69 3.05
N ARG A 3 -9.08 -13.68 2.63
CA ARG A 3 -9.54 -12.28 2.51
C ARG A 3 -8.99 -11.64 1.23
N PHE A 4 -9.84 -11.00 0.43
CA PHE A 4 -9.47 -10.34 -0.83
C PHE A 4 -9.74 -8.84 -0.80
N ARG A 5 -8.84 -8.01 -1.35
CA ARG A 5 -8.96 -6.54 -1.39
C ARG A 5 -8.77 -6.02 -2.83
N ALA A 6 -9.71 -5.23 -3.35
CA ALA A 6 -9.69 -4.75 -4.74
C ALA A 6 -10.13 -3.28 -4.89
N ASN A 7 -9.65 -2.63 -5.96
CA ASN A 7 -9.91 -1.20 -6.22
C ASN A 7 -11.25 -1.02 -6.97
N CYS A 8 -11.65 0.24 -7.18
CA CYS A 8 -12.83 0.59 -7.97
C CYS A 8 -12.82 0.03 -9.41
N GLY A 9 -11.63 -0.13 -10.02
CA GLY A 9 -11.52 -0.80 -11.34
C GLY A 9 -11.89 -2.29 -11.32
N SER A 10 -12.00 -2.90 -10.14
CA SER A 10 -12.46 -4.27 -9.94
C SER A 10 -13.95 -4.36 -9.61
N PHE A 11 -14.67 -3.23 -9.62
CA PHE A 11 -16.11 -3.17 -9.42
C PHE A 11 -16.86 -3.58 -10.70
N SER A 12 -16.69 -4.83 -11.09
CA SER A 12 -17.46 -5.47 -12.17
C SER A 12 -18.16 -6.70 -11.62
N LYS A 13 -19.37 -6.97 -12.12
CA LYS A 13 -20.19 -8.13 -11.72
C LYS A 13 -19.44 -9.45 -11.88
N GLU A 14 -18.70 -9.59 -12.98
CA GLU A 14 -17.90 -10.78 -13.30
C GLU A 14 -16.77 -11.02 -12.29
N ILE A 15 -16.10 -9.94 -11.87
CA ILE A 15 -15.01 -10.00 -10.89
C ILE A 15 -15.57 -10.36 -9.52
N ILE A 16 -16.69 -9.76 -9.12
CA ILE A 16 -17.35 -10.07 -7.85
C ILE A 16 -17.77 -11.53 -7.79
N GLN A 17 -18.39 -12.06 -8.86
CA GLN A 17 -18.76 -13.47 -8.96
C GLN A 17 -17.56 -14.42 -8.88
N THR A 18 -16.47 -14.07 -9.57
CA THR A 18 -15.24 -14.90 -9.56
C THR A 18 -14.57 -14.90 -8.19
N VAL A 19 -14.54 -13.74 -7.52
CA VAL A 19 -13.95 -13.60 -6.18
C VAL A 19 -14.80 -14.33 -5.14
N GLU A 20 -16.13 -14.23 -5.22
CA GLU A 20 -17.05 -14.94 -4.32
C GLU A 20 -16.86 -16.45 -4.37
N GLN A 21 -16.64 -17.03 -5.56
CA GLN A 21 -16.39 -18.47 -5.72
C GLN A 21 -15.06 -18.94 -5.11
N ARG A 22 -14.07 -18.04 -4.96
CA ARG A 22 -12.68 -18.39 -4.62
C ARG A 22 -12.21 -17.88 -3.25
N CYS A 23 -12.95 -16.95 -2.65
CA CYS A 23 -12.56 -16.27 -1.41
C CYS A 23 -13.71 -16.25 -0.39
N ASN A 24 -13.38 -16.48 0.88
CA ASN A 24 -14.37 -16.45 1.97
C ASN A 24 -14.90 -15.03 2.21
N THR A 25 -14.00 -14.03 2.23
CA THR A 25 -14.37 -12.62 2.39
C THR A 25 -13.70 -11.72 1.38
N PHE A 26 -14.41 -10.69 0.93
CA PHE A 26 -13.87 -9.70 0.01
C PHE A 26 -14.21 -8.27 0.41
N TYR A 27 -13.37 -7.34 -0.05
CA TYR A 27 -13.49 -5.91 0.17
C TYR A 27 -13.14 -5.20 -1.14
N ILE A 28 -14.14 -4.71 -1.85
CA ILE A 28 -13.98 -4.05 -3.15
C ILE A 28 -14.46 -2.63 -3.02
N ARG A 29 -13.61 -1.66 -3.35
CA ARG A 29 -14.06 -0.26 -3.39
C ARG A 29 -15.08 -0.10 -4.52
N ALA A 30 -16.25 0.44 -4.22
CA ALA A 30 -17.19 0.81 -5.27
C ALA A 30 -16.71 2.08 -5.95
N ALA A 31 -16.89 2.16 -7.27
CA ALA A 31 -16.73 3.44 -7.98
C ALA A 31 -17.79 4.42 -7.45
N ASN A 32 -17.46 5.72 -7.43
CA ASN A 32 -18.45 6.74 -7.12
C ASN A 32 -19.55 6.67 -8.19
N CYS A 33 -20.64 5.97 -7.89
CA CYS A 33 -21.84 6.06 -8.69
C CYS A 33 -22.50 7.37 -8.33
N ASP A 34 -22.34 8.39 -9.17
CA ASP A 34 -23.04 9.69 -9.02
C ASP A 34 -24.55 9.51 -8.84
N SER A 35 -25.11 8.43 -9.39
CA SER A 35 -26.52 8.05 -9.21
C SER A 35 -26.91 7.66 -7.78
N ARG A 36 -25.97 7.25 -6.91
CA ARG A 36 -26.25 6.83 -5.52
C ARG A 36 -25.84 7.88 -4.49
N CYS A 37 -25.20 8.96 -4.91
CA CYS A 37 -24.86 10.08 -4.04
C CYS A 37 -26.11 10.70 -3.42
N GLU A 38 -27.25 10.71 -4.13
CA GLU A 38 -28.52 11.17 -3.58
C GLU A 38 -29.08 10.22 -2.52
N ASP A 39 -29.02 8.90 -2.75
CA ASP A 39 -29.41 7.89 -1.75
C ASP A 39 -28.59 8.01 -0.46
N PHE A 40 -27.28 8.24 -0.58
CA PHE A 40 -26.41 8.43 0.59
C PHE A 40 -26.70 9.72 1.37
N ARG A 41 -27.13 10.79 0.70
CA ARG A 41 -27.54 12.04 1.38
C ARG A 41 -28.81 11.85 2.21
N GLN A 42 -29.67 10.91 1.85
CA GLN A 42 -30.91 10.63 2.58
C GLN A 42 -30.71 9.75 3.82
N LEU A 43 -29.53 9.11 3.96
CA LEU A 43 -29.19 8.31 5.15
C LEU A 43 -29.06 9.23 6.38
N LYS A 44 -29.82 8.93 7.44
CA LYS A 44 -29.86 9.72 8.67
C LYS A 44 -28.94 9.18 9.77
N GLU A 45 -28.55 7.92 9.71
CA GLU A 45 -27.77 7.25 10.74
C GLU A 45 -26.29 7.19 10.34
N TRP A 46 -25.55 8.18 10.83
CA TRP A 46 -24.10 8.29 10.64
C TRP A 46 -23.41 8.17 11.99
N GLU A 47 -22.45 7.26 12.08
CA GLU A 47 -21.60 7.12 13.25
C GLU A 47 -20.28 7.86 13.00
N SER A 48 -19.96 8.84 13.86
CA SER A 48 -18.69 9.55 13.77
C SER A 48 -17.57 8.70 14.36
N VAL A 49 -16.62 8.30 13.51
CA VAL A 49 -15.52 7.41 13.85
C VAL A 49 -14.18 8.07 13.50
N GLU A 50 -13.21 7.92 14.41
CA GLU A 50 -11.83 8.30 14.15
C GLU A 50 -11.08 7.13 13.50
N VAL A 51 -10.66 7.33 12.24
CA VAL A 51 -9.88 6.36 11.46
C VAL A 51 -8.51 6.96 11.22
N GLY A 52 -7.50 6.50 11.97
CA GLY A 52 -6.16 7.09 11.96
C GLY A 52 -6.13 8.42 12.74
N TYR A 53 -5.94 9.54 12.04
CA TYR A 53 -5.92 10.91 12.60
C TYR A 53 -7.05 11.80 12.03
N GLU A 54 -7.92 11.25 11.18
CA GLU A 54 -9.04 11.99 10.60
C GLU A 54 -10.37 11.48 11.16
N ARG A 55 -11.24 12.43 11.53
CA ARG A 55 -12.64 12.14 11.88
C ARG A 55 -13.43 11.95 10.59
N CYS A 56 -14.13 10.84 10.50
CA CYS A 56 -14.97 10.50 9.36
C CYS A 56 -16.29 9.94 9.88
N ASP A 57 -17.37 10.17 9.14
CA ASP A 57 -18.63 9.53 9.47
C ASP A 57 -18.78 8.27 8.63
N VAL A 58 -19.27 7.20 9.25
CA VAL A 58 -19.43 5.90 8.64
C VAL A 58 -20.87 5.41 8.80
N THR A 59 -21.34 4.67 7.82
CA THR A 59 -22.64 4.00 7.85
C THR A 59 -22.55 2.73 7.00
N SER A 60 -23.51 1.81 7.16
CA SER A 60 -23.60 0.66 6.26
C SER A 60 -25.01 0.43 5.75
N VAL A 61 -25.10 0.00 4.50
CA VAL A 61 -26.35 -0.25 3.77
C VAL A 61 -26.29 -1.63 3.14
N SER A 62 -27.38 -2.40 3.24
CA SER A 62 -27.52 -3.66 2.51
C SER A 62 -27.82 -3.40 1.03
N ILE A 63 -27.14 -4.13 0.14
CA ILE A 63 -27.37 -4.11 -1.30
C ILE A 63 -27.74 -5.50 -1.76
N ASP A 64 -28.98 -5.63 -2.21
CA ASP A 64 -29.51 -6.90 -2.71
C ASP A 64 -29.64 -6.92 -4.24
N ASN A 65 -29.45 -5.76 -4.88
CA ASN A 65 -29.73 -5.55 -6.30
C ASN A 65 -28.54 -5.87 -7.22
N LEU A 66 -27.37 -6.26 -6.68
CA LEU A 66 -26.17 -6.44 -7.49
C LEU A 66 -26.14 -7.81 -8.19
N ILE A 67 -26.58 -8.85 -7.49
CA ILE A 67 -26.65 -10.24 -7.97
C ILE A 67 -27.93 -10.83 -7.38
N GLU A 68 -28.81 -11.39 -8.24
CA GLU A 68 -30.05 -12.02 -7.79
C GLU A 68 -29.79 -13.06 -6.71
N GLY A 69 -30.52 -12.95 -5.60
CA GLY A 69 -30.43 -13.87 -4.46
C GLY A 69 -29.23 -13.63 -3.53
N ARG A 70 -28.45 -12.55 -3.70
CA ARG A 70 -27.30 -12.25 -2.83
C ARG A 70 -27.38 -10.84 -2.24
N SER A 71 -27.27 -10.78 -0.91
CA SER A 71 -27.28 -9.54 -0.12
C SER A 71 -25.87 -9.20 0.36
N TYR A 72 -25.33 -8.10 -0.17
CA TYR A 72 -24.02 -7.57 0.18
C TYR A 72 -24.14 -6.39 1.15
N ARG A 73 -23.06 -6.08 1.87
CA ARG A 73 -22.98 -4.89 2.72
C ARG A 73 -22.12 -3.84 2.03
N LEU A 74 -22.65 -2.63 1.93
CA LEU A 74 -21.92 -1.46 1.49
C LEU A 74 -21.57 -0.61 2.71
N VAL A 75 -20.29 -0.55 3.04
CA VAL A 75 -19.79 0.39 4.05
C VAL A 75 -19.49 1.71 3.36
N VAL A 76 -20.14 2.78 3.80
CA VAL A 76 -19.99 4.13 3.25
C VAL A 76 -19.27 4.99 4.28
N GLN A 77 -18.16 5.56 3.87
CA GLN A 77 -17.42 6.57 4.61
C GLN A 77 -17.64 7.93 3.94
N ARG A 78 -17.98 8.95 4.71
CA ARG A 78 -17.99 10.34 4.24
C ARG A 78 -16.96 11.18 4.99
N SER A 79 -16.30 12.07 4.26
CA SER A 79 -15.38 13.06 4.82
C SER A 79 -15.63 14.41 4.15
N PRO A 80 -15.53 15.53 4.87
CA PRO A 80 -15.73 16.86 4.28
C PRO A 80 -14.69 17.08 3.17
N LEU A 81 -15.14 17.60 2.04
CA LEU A 81 -14.28 17.95 0.91
C LEU A 81 -13.43 19.16 1.31
N LYS A 82 -12.12 18.97 1.36
CA LYS A 82 -11.18 20.05 1.66
C LYS A 82 -10.66 20.64 0.35
N ASP A 83 -10.61 21.97 0.26
CA ASP A 83 -9.94 22.68 -0.85
C ASP A 83 -8.41 22.57 -0.75
N LYS A 84 -7.68 23.07 -1.75
CA LYS A 84 -6.20 23.13 -1.80
C LYS A 84 -5.57 23.81 -0.58
N HIS A 85 -6.34 24.62 0.15
CA HIS A 85 -5.92 25.30 1.38
C HIS A 85 -6.43 24.63 2.67
N GLY A 86 -6.99 23.41 2.59
CA GLY A 86 -7.46 22.65 3.74
C GLY A 86 -8.79 23.13 4.35
N ARG A 87 -9.44 24.13 3.72
CA ARG A 87 -10.77 24.63 4.15
C ARG A 87 -11.86 23.74 3.60
N GLU A 88 -12.88 23.48 4.39
CA GLU A 88 -14.06 22.72 3.97
C GLU A 88 -14.80 23.49 2.87
N GLN A 89 -15.08 22.82 1.76
CA GLN A 89 -15.88 23.39 0.68
C GLN A 89 -17.36 23.26 1.04
N THR A 90 -18.05 24.39 1.00
CA THR A 90 -19.49 24.48 1.24
C THR A 90 -20.19 24.93 -0.04
N ASP A 91 -21.24 24.22 -0.42
CA ASP A 91 -22.18 24.63 -1.45
C ASP A 91 -23.40 25.32 -0.80
N MET A 92 -24.34 25.84 -1.61
CA MET A 92 -25.60 26.44 -1.16
C MET A 92 -26.45 25.52 -0.25
N PHE A 93 -26.18 24.21 -0.27
CA PHE A 93 -26.87 23.19 0.53
C PHE A 93 -26.04 22.66 1.72
N GLY A 94 -24.91 23.30 2.05
CA GLY A 94 -24.04 22.94 3.18
C GLY A 94 -22.69 22.35 2.76
N VAL A 95 -22.03 21.63 3.68
CA VAL A 95 -20.70 21.06 3.45
C VAL A 95 -20.75 19.99 2.36
N ILE A 96 -19.86 20.10 1.36
CA ILE A 96 -19.69 19.07 0.34
C ILE A 96 -18.91 17.91 0.96
N TYR A 97 -19.44 16.70 0.86
CA TYR A 97 -18.78 15.50 1.35
C TYR A 97 -18.21 14.68 0.19
N THR A 98 -17.02 14.12 0.41
CA THR A 98 -16.47 13.04 -0.41
C THR A 98 -16.93 11.71 0.17
N TYR A 99 -17.66 10.94 -0.64
CA TYR A 99 -18.07 9.59 -0.28
C TYR A 99 -17.06 8.56 -0.77
N ARG A 100 -16.77 7.57 0.08
CA ARG A 100 -15.94 6.41 -0.25
C ARG A 100 -16.69 5.16 0.18
N CYS A 101 -17.03 4.32 -0.78
CA CYS A 101 -17.85 3.15 -0.55
C CYS A 101 -17.02 1.87 -0.71
N ILE A 102 -17.18 0.92 0.21
CA ILE A 102 -16.53 -0.39 0.19
C ILE A 102 -17.63 -1.46 0.22
N LEU A 103 -17.69 -2.28 -0.82
CA LEU A 103 -18.55 -3.44 -0.91
C LEU A 103 -17.87 -4.64 -0.23
N THR A 104 -18.60 -5.32 0.64
CA THR A 104 -18.12 -6.51 1.35
C THR A 104 -19.24 -7.49 1.63
N ASN A 105 -18.90 -8.77 1.74
CA ASN A 105 -19.77 -9.82 2.26
C ASN A 105 -19.58 -10.06 3.77
N ASN A 106 -18.70 -9.28 4.43
CA ASN A 106 -18.46 -9.39 5.87
C ASN A 106 -19.57 -8.70 6.70
N ARG A 107 -20.29 -9.50 7.48
CA ARG A 107 -21.35 -9.04 8.41
C ARG A 107 -20.93 -9.00 9.88
N THR A 108 -19.75 -9.54 10.21
CA THR A 108 -19.33 -9.71 11.61
C THR A 108 -18.51 -8.52 12.10
N SER A 109 -17.70 -7.93 11.23
CA SER A 109 -16.84 -6.80 11.60
C SER A 109 -17.57 -5.47 11.60
N THR A 110 -17.12 -4.54 12.44
CA THR A 110 -17.64 -3.16 12.46
C THR A 110 -17.23 -2.38 11.21
N GLU A 111 -17.97 -1.33 10.88
CA GLU A 111 -17.66 -0.40 9.78
C GLU A 111 -16.24 0.16 9.92
N LYS A 112 -15.86 0.53 11.14
CA LYS A 112 -14.52 1.01 11.49
C LYS A 112 -13.44 -0.01 11.15
N ASP A 113 -13.62 -1.26 11.56
CA ASP A 113 -12.63 -2.32 11.33
C ASP A 113 -12.47 -2.61 9.84
N ILE A 114 -13.59 -2.59 9.10
CA ILE A 114 -13.60 -2.81 7.64
C ILE A 114 -12.82 -1.71 6.93
N ILE A 115 -13.06 -0.44 7.30
CA ILE A 115 -12.35 0.70 6.72
C ILE A 115 -10.87 0.66 7.10
N THR A 116 -10.53 0.37 8.35
CA THR A 116 -9.15 0.27 8.83
C THR A 116 -8.39 -0.83 8.08
N PHE A 117 -9.01 -2.01 7.97
CA PHE A 117 -8.46 -3.15 7.22
C PHE A 117 -8.29 -2.86 5.72
N TYR A 118 -9.23 -2.10 5.13
CA TYR A 118 -9.09 -1.67 3.74
C TYR A 118 -7.96 -0.65 3.59
N ASN A 119 -7.80 0.28 4.53
CA ASN A 119 -6.78 1.34 4.48
C ASN A 119 -5.34 0.81 4.56
N GLU A 120 -5.12 -0.35 5.18
CA GLU A 120 -3.82 -1.05 5.11
C GLU A 120 -3.36 -1.35 3.66
N ARG A 121 -4.28 -1.33 2.69
CA ARG A 121 -3.96 -1.41 1.26
C ARG A 121 -3.06 -0.25 0.79
N GLY A 122 -3.04 0.90 1.48
CA GLY A 122 -2.10 2.00 1.21
C GLY A 122 -0.62 1.57 1.28
N ALA A 123 -0.31 0.48 2.00
CA ALA A 123 1.02 -0.13 1.97
C ALA A 123 1.43 -0.59 0.55
N ASN A 124 0.46 -0.93 -0.32
CA ASN A 124 0.74 -1.29 -1.71
C ASN A 124 1.17 -0.09 -2.55
N GLU A 125 0.62 1.10 -2.33
CA GLU A 125 1.09 2.32 -3.01
C GLU A 125 2.53 2.63 -2.61
N LYS A 126 2.85 2.50 -1.32
CA LYS A 126 4.24 2.60 -0.85
C LYS A 126 5.14 1.59 -1.54
N ASN A 127 4.67 0.35 -1.76
CA ASN A 127 5.45 -0.66 -2.49
C ASN A 127 5.74 -0.23 -3.94
N PHE A 128 4.78 0.35 -4.64
CA PHE A 128 5.01 0.88 -6.00
C PHE A 128 5.99 2.06 -5.99
N ASP A 129 5.88 2.96 -5.01
CA ASP A 129 6.84 4.04 -4.83
C ASP A 129 8.28 3.53 -4.59
N ILE A 130 8.43 2.43 -3.84
CA ILE A 130 9.75 1.78 -3.68
C ILE A 130 10.26 1.27 -5.02
N GLN A 131 9.43 0.53 -5.75
CA GLN A 131 9.82 -0.05 -7.03
C GLN A 131 10.23 1.02 -8.06
N ASN A 132 9.47 2.11 -8.12
CA ASN A 132 9.73 3.23 -9.01
C ASN A 132 11.06 3.91 -8.69
N ASN A 133 11.27 4.31 -7.44
CA ASN A 133 12.39 5.16 -7.06
C ASN A 133 13.69 4.40 -6.73
N ASP A 134 13.58 3.18 -6.20
CA ASP A 134 14.74 2.41 -5.74
C ASP A 134 15.15 1.33 -6.75
N PHE A 135 14.19 0.77 -7.49
CA PHE A 135 14.41 -0.35 -8.41
C PHE A 135 14.23 0.01 -9.90
N GLY A 136 14.14 1.30 -10.22
CA GLY A 136 14.24 1.81 -11.59
C GLY A 136 12.99 1.60 -12.44
N TRP A 137 11.81 1.32 -11.85
CA TRP A 137 10.58 1.22 -12.64
C TRP A 137 10.16 2.56 -13.25
N SER A 138 10.62 3.71 -12.73
CA SER A 138 10.34 5.03 -13.32
C SER A 138 11.14 5.29 -14.60
N HIS A 139 12.29 4.63 -14.77
CA HIS A 139 13.20 4.82 -15.91
C HIS A 139 13.67 3.47 -16.41
N LEU A 140 12.83 2.85 -17.24
CA LEU A 140 13.10 1.54 -17.80
C LEU A 140 14.31 1.60 -18.75
N PRO A 141 15.30 0.69 -18.60
CA PRO A 141 16.59 0.81 -19.28
C PRO A 141 16.59 0.32 -20.74
N PHE A 142 15.58 -0.45 -21.17
CA PHE A 142 15.56 -1.07 -22.48
C PHE A 142 14.56 -0.41 -23.43
N SER A 143 14.83 -0.49 -24.73
CA SER A 143 13.92 0.03 -25.76
C SER A 143 12.73 -0.91 -26.02
N PHE A 144 12.91 -2.22 -25.79
CA PHE A 144 11.88 -3.21 -26.05
C PHE A 144 11.04 -3.52 -24.80
N MET A 145 9.73 -3.61 -24.98
CA MET A 145 8.79 -3.87 -23.88
C MET A 145 9.00 -5.25 -23.21
N ALA A 146 9.36 -6.27 -24.00
CA ALA A 146 9.61 -7.61 -23.46
C ALA A 146 10.81 -7.64 -22.50
N GLU A 147 11.89 -6.94 -22.86
CA GLU A 147 13.09 -6.81 -22.02
C GLU A 147 12.77 -6.03 -20.74
N ASN A 148 11.98 -4.96 -20.85
CA ASN A 148 11.50 -4.20 -19.69
C ASN A 148 10.58 -5.02 -18.79
N MET A 149 9.77 -5.92 -19.33
CA MET A 149 8.94 -6.82 -18.53
C MET A 149 9.80 -7.76 -17.69
N VAL A 150 10.82 -8.37 -18.30
CA VAL A 150 11.79 -9.23 -17.59
C VAL A 150 12.53 -8.41 -16.53
N PHE A 151 12.97 -7.20 -16.86
CA PHE A 151 13.60 -6.27 -15.91
C PHE A 151 12.70 -5.98 -14.71
N MET A 152 11.42 -5.66 -14.94
CA MET A 152 10.45 -5.38 -13.87
C MET A 152 10.21 -6.61 -12.98
N MET A 153 10.15 -7.81 -13.57
CA MET A 153 10.01 -9.06 -12.81
C MET A 153 11.24 -9.33 -11.94
N VAL A 154 12.45 -9.24 -12.51
CA VAL A 154 13.70 -9.47 -11.79
C VAL A 154 13.87 -8.45 -10.67
N THR A 155 13.62 -7.17 -10.94
CA THR A 155 13.72 -6.11 -9.93
C THR A 155 12.68 -6.25 -8.81
N ALA A 156 11.48 -6.79 -9.09
CA ALA A 156 10.52 -7.17 -8.05
C ALA A 156 11.02 -8.29 -7.14
N MET A 157 11.69 -9.30 -7.70
CA MET A 157 12.33 -10.35 -6.91
C MET A 157 13.49 -9.81 -6.08
N LEU A 158 14.33 -8.95 -6.66
CA LEU A 158 15.44 -8.29 -5.96
C LEU A 158 14.96 -7.44 -4.78
N LYS A 159 13.81 -6.77 -4.90
CA LYS A 159 13.20 -6.03 -3.80
C LYS A 159 12.81 -6.94 -2.64
N ASN A 160 12.25 -8.11 -2.91
CA ASN A 160 11.94 -9.08 -1.85
C ASN A 160 13.21 -9.56 -1.14
N PHE A 161 14.28 -9.80 -1.90
CA PHE A 161 15.58 -10.16 -1.34
C PHE A 161 16.20 -9.03 -0.51
N TYR A 162 16.14 -7.79 -1.00
CA TYR A 162 16.59 -6.61 -0.26
C TYR A 162 15.85 -6.44 1.06
N LEU A 163 14.52 -6.62 1.08
CA LEU A 163 13.73 -6.55 2.31
C LEU A 163 14.17 -7.62 3.33
N TYR A 164 14.48 -8.82 2.87
CA TYR A 164 15.01 -9.89 3.72
C TYR A 164 16.38 -9.51 4.31
N LEU A 165 17.28 -9.02 3.45
CA LEU A 165 18.65 -8.64 3.81
C LEU A 165 18.66 -7.48 4.82
N VAL A 166 17.91 -6.40 4.56
CA VAL A 166 17.83 -5.25 5.48
C VAL A 166 17.27 -5.67 6.82
N ARG A 167 16.27 -6.55 6.87
CA ARG A 167 15.73 -7.04 8.15
C ARG A 167 16.82 -7.68 9.00
N HIS A 168 17.68 -8.50 8.41
CA HIS A 168 18.77 -9.18 9.12
C HIS A 168 19.89 -8.22 9.53
N ILE A 169 20.29 -7.31 8.63
CA ILE A 169 21.42 -6.41 8.89
C ILE A 169 21.03 -5.25 9.81
N SER A 170 19.79 -4.76 9.74
CA SER A 170 19.32 -3.62 10.55
C SER A 170 19.39 -3.86 12.06
N ASP A 171 19.32 -5.12 12.49
CA ASP A 171 19.44 -5.47 13.91
C ASP A 171 20.89 -5.35 14.41
N LYS A 172 21.88 -5.53 13.52
CA LYS A 172 23.31 -5.34 13.82
C LYS A 172 23.80 -3.90 13.56
N VAL A 173 23.16 -3.17 12.65
CA VAL A 173 23.68 -1.90 12.11
C VAL A 173 22.72 -0.75 12.38
N LYS A 174 22.97 -0.02 13.47
CA LYS A 174 22.09 1.08 13.94
C LYS A 174 21.72 2.14 12.88
N PRO A 175 22.60 2.55 11.96
CA PRO A 175 22.23 3.51 10.90
C PRO A 175 21.16 2.99 9.93
N LEU A 176 20.99 1.67 9.79
CA LEU A 176 19.95 1.08 8.95
C LEU A 176 18.73 0.69 9.78
N LYS A 177 17.55 1.15 9.36
CA LYS A 177 16.27 0.71 9.89
C LYS A 177 15.67 -0.35 8.97
N LYS A 178 14.78 -1.20 9.50
CA LYS A 178 13.98 -2.16 8.71
C LYS A 178 13.18 -1.51 7.58
N THR A 179 12.93 -0.20 7.69
CA THR A 179 12.20 0.62 6.73
C THR A 179 13.12 1.46 5.83
N SER A 180 14.44 1.31 5.92
CA SER A 180 15.41 2.06 5.13
C SER A 180 15.32 1.75 3.64
N ARG A 181 15.34 2.81 2.83
CA ARG A 181 15.35 2.76 1.36
C ARG A 181 16.69 2.25 0.83
N LEU A 182 16.70 1.75 -0.41
CA LEU A 182 17.90 1.18 -1.04
C LEU A 182 19.06 2.17 -1.10
N LYS A 183 18.77 3.46 -1.31
CA LYS A 183 19.79 4.53 -1.32
C LYS A 183 20.58 4.60 -0.01
N ALA A 184 19.93 4.42 1.13
CA ALA A 184 20.61 4.41 2.42
C ALA A 184 21.54 3.18 2.52
N PHE A 185 21.07 2.02 2.06
CA PHE A 185 21.91 0.81 2.01
C PHE A 185 23.14 1.01 1.11
N ILE A 186 22.97 1.55 -0.09
CA ILE A 186 24.07 1.86 -1.02
C ILE A 186 25.07 2.80 -0.37
N LEU A 187 24.61 3.90 0.23
CA LEU A 187 25.48 4.86 0.92
C LEU A 187 26.26 4.21 2.06
N HIS A 188 25.62 3.33 2.83
CA HIS A 188 26.22 2.73 4.00
C HIS A 188 27.18 1.59 3.68
N PHE A 189 26.95 0.82 2.61
CA PHE A 189 27.64 -0.44 2.30
C PHE A 189 28.40 -0.47 0.97
N VAL A 190 27.88 0.18 -0.07
CA VAL A 190 28.43 0.12 -1.43
C VAL A 190 29.35 1.31 -1.72
N SER A 191 28.93 2.51 -1.31
CA SER A 191 29.69 3.75 -1.49
C SER A 191 30.77 3.90 -0.41
N VAL A 192 31.67 2.91 -0.30
CA VAL A 192 32.84 2.96 0.58
C VAL A 192 34.11 2.71 -0.23
N PRO A 193 35.09 3.63 -0.16
CA PRO A 193 36.35 3.43 -0.85
C PRO A 193 37.09 2.23 -0.23
N ALA A 194 37.51 1.32 -1.09
CA ALA A 194 38.17 0.09 -0.67
C ALA A 194 39.31 -0.25 -1.62
N LYS A 195 40.34 -0.94 -1.10
CA LYS A 195 41.48 -1.43 -1.89
C LYS A 195 41.81 -2.86 -1.52
N TRP A 196 41.87 -3.73 -2.52
CA TRP A 196 42.46 -5.06 -2.36
C TRP A 196 43.99 -4.94 -2.29
N VAL A 197 44.57 -5.45 -1.22
CA VAL A 197 46.02 -5.48 -1.02
C VAL A 197 46.44 -6.92 -0.75
N ARG A 198 47.45 -7.38 -1.47
CA ARG A 198 48.06 -8.69 -1.22
C ARG A 198 49.10 -8.54 -0.12
N THR A 199 48.82 -9.12 1.04
CA THR A 199 49.73 -9.11 2.19
C THR A 199 50.17 -10.54 2.47
N GLY A 200 51.45 -10.83 2.24
CA GLY A 200 51.97 -12.20 2.26
C GLY A 200 51.31 -13.10 1.20
N ARG A 201 50.57 -14.12 1.63
CA ARG A 201 49.83 -15.07 0.76
C ARG A 201 48.31 -14.86 0.74
N GLN A 202 47.79 -13.85 1.43
CA GLN A 202 46.35 -13.58 1.52
C GLN A 202 45.99 -12.28 0.80
N ASN A 203 44.82 -12.27 0.16
CA ASN A 203 44.20 -11.05 -0.36
C ASN A 203 43.35 -10.44 0.75
N VAL A 204 43.68 -9.21 1.16
CA VAL A 204 42.98 -8.49 2.21
C VAL A 204 42.28 -7.28 1.59
N LEU A 205 41.01 -7.07 1.92
CA LEU A 205 40.24 -5.90 1.50
C LEU A 205 40.35 -4.81 2.57
N ASN A 206 41.06 -3.72 2.27
CA ASN A 206 41.13 -2.56 3.15
C ASN A 206 39.96 -1.62 2.85
N LEU A 207 39.13 -1.36 3.86
CA LEU A 207 38.04 -0.37 3.80
C LEU A 207 38.52 0.96 4.38
N TYR A 208 38.44 2.05 3.61
CA TYR A 208 38.86 3.38 4.04
C TYR A 208 37.66 4.16 4.54
N THR A 209 37.22 3.88 5.76
CA THR A 209 36.05 4.54 6.33
C THR A 209 36.14 4.71 7.84
N ASN A 210 35.49 5.77 8.35
CA ASN A 210 35.28 6.00 9.77
C ASN A 210 34.08 5.23 10.35
N LYS A 211 33.36 4.48 9.51
CA LYS A 211 32.20 3.68 9.89
C LYS A 211 32.67 2.44 10.66
N THR A 212 32.45 2.43 11.97
CA THR A 212 32.92 1.33 12.86
C THR A 212 32.09 0.05 12.74
N TYR A 213 30.82 0.14 12.34
CA TYR A 213 29.92 -1.02 12.26
C TYR A 213 30.33 -2.09 11.24
N TYR A 214 31.31 -1.84 10.37
CA TYR A 214 31.83 -2.87 9.45
C TYR A 214 32.56 -4.00 10.17
N SER A 215 33.21 -3.71 11.31
CA SER A 215 33.85 -4.75 12.12
C SER A 215 32.82 -5.69 12.75
N GLU A 216 31.62 -5.20 13.08
CA GLU A 216 30.56 -5.99 13.70
C GLU A 216 29.85 -6.94 12.71
N ILE A 217 29.98 -6.70 11.41
CA ILE A 217 29.30 -7.49 10.35
C ILE A 217 30.22 -8.52 9.71
N ILE A 218 31.52 -8.20 9.61
CA ILE A 218 32.50 -8.97 8.81
C ILE A 218 33.38 -9.90 9.68
N ILE A 219 33.34 -9.78 11.01
CA ILE A 219 34.23 -10.53 11.93
C ILE A 219 33.55 -11.80 12.52
N GLU A 220 32.39 -12.22 12.02
CA GLU A 220 31.87 -13.59 12.22
C GLU A 220 32.31 -14.52 11.09
#